data_AF-A0AAW5ZSF0-F1
#
_entry.id   AF-A0AAW5ZSF0-F1
#
_cell.length_a   1.000
_cell.length_b   1.000
_cell.length_c   1.000
_cell.angle_alpha   90.00
_cell.angle_beta   90.00
_cell.angle_gamma   90.00
#
_symmetry.space_group_name_H-M   'P 1'
#
loop_
_entity.id
_entity.type
_entity.pdbx_description
1 polymer ?
#
loop_
_entity_poly.entity_id
_entity_poly.type
_entity_poly.pdbx_seq_one_letter_code
_entity_poly.pdbx_strand_id
1 'polypeptide(L)'
;IDILRRFGFKVFYGDATRMDLLETAGADSARIMVVAIQIDILRRFGFKVFYGDATRMDLLETAGADSARIMVVAIDDMETSLEVVDRVRERFPHLKLYVRARNVSHVYQLRDRGVEVIEREMFEGSLVLARRVLEGLGKEPYEALRVAQTFRRHTLNAMDQIYPVYRDQKKLVSLAQQGRDELAEMFRRDRVQRKRLRESGMPWGEGGPHTAGADPRDASDDASAETPAARES
;
A
#
# COMPACT_ATOMS: atom_id res chain seq x y z
N ILE A 1 25.75 25.07 -13.21
CA ILE A 1 24.71 25.09 -12.16
C ILE A 1 23.36 25.64 -12.68
N ASP A 2 23.23 26.06 -13.95
CA ASP A 2 22.03 26.77 -14.41
C ASP A 2 21.56 26.42 -15.85
N ILE A 3 21.22 25.15 -16.12
CA ILE A 3 20.61 24.78 -17.43
C ILE A 3 19.50 23.70 -17.34
N LEU A 4 19.28 23.07 -16.18
CA LEU A 4 18.27 22.00 -16.01
C LEU A 4 16.96 22.46 -15.32
N ARG A 5 16.72 23.77 -15.20
CA ARG A 5 15.53 24.36 -14.55
C ARG A 5 14.29 24.51 -15.46
N ARG A 6 14.34 24.07 -16.73
CA ARG A 6 13.43 24.58 -17.77
C ARG A 6 12.18 23.74 -18.08
N PHE A 7 11.94 22.62 -17.40
CA PHE A 7 10.69 21.83 -17.53
C PHE A 7 10.06 21.54 -16.17
N GLY A 8 9.98 22.57 -15.32
CA GLY A 8 9.73 22.41 -13.90
C GLY A 8 8.33 21.93 -13.52
N PHE A 9 8.26 20.84 -12.76
CA PHE A 9 7.27 20.60 -11.71
C PHE A 9 7.90 19.73 -10.61
N LYS A 10 7.65 20.07 -9.33
CA LYS A 10 7.98 19.29 -8.13
C LYS A 10 6.93 19.64 -7.07
N VAL A 11 6.20 18.67 -6.52
CA VAL A 11 5.25 18.87 -5.38
C VAL A 11 5.27 17.60 -4.51
N PHE A 12 5.54 17.73 -3.20
CA PHE A 12 5.74 16.58 -2.29
C PHE A 12 5.31 16.81 -0.83
N TYR A 13 5.03 15.71 -0.10
CA TYR A 13 4.21 15.61 1.13
C TYR A 13 4.79 14.78 2.30
N GLY A 14 4.11 14.88 3.47
CA GLY A 14 4.53 14.50 4.83
C GLY A 14 4.93 13.05 5.13
N ASP A 15 5.37 12.83 6.38
CA ASP A 15 6.29 11.80 6.90
C ASP A 15 7.36 11.36 5.88
N ALA A 16 8.59 11.82 6.10
CA ALA A 16 9.76 11.59 5.26
C ALA A 16 9.95 10.13 4.81
N THR A 17 9.45 9.17 5.59
CA THR A 17 9.58 7.73 5.35
C THR A 17 8.97 7.25 4.03
N ARG A 18 7.84 7.82 3.59
CA ARG A 18 7.18 7.38 2.34
C ARG A 18 7.91 7.88 1.08
N MET A 19 8.62 9.00 1.20
CA MET A 19 9.31 9.68 0.10
C MET A 19 10.65 9.04 -0.23
N ASP A 20 11.43 8.72 0.81
CA ASP A 20 12.71 8.03 0.68
C ASP A 20 12.57 6.71 -0.11
N LEU A 21 11.46 5.98 0.11
CA LEU A 21 11.16 4.75 -0.62
C LEU A 21 10.92 4.98 -2.12
N LEU A 22 10.14 6.00 -2.49
CA LEU A 22 9.82 6.29 -3.90
C LEU A 22 11.03 6.83 -4.66
N GLU A 23 11.86 7.65 -4.01
CA GLU A 23 13.12 8.15 -4.59
C GLU A 23 14.13 7.01 -4.76
N THR A 24 14.29 6.15 -3.74
CA THR A 24 15.12 4.95 -3.82
C THR A 24 14.65 4.01 -4.94
N ALA A 25 13.34 3.94 -5.18
CA ALA A 25 12.76 3.14 -6.26
C ALA A 25 12.90 3.78 -7.66
N GLY A 26 13.46 4.99 -7.78
CA GLY A 26 13.69 5.65 -9.07
C GLY A 26 12.41 6.15 -9.77
N ALA A 27 11.33 6.41 -9.02
CA ALA A 27 10.09 6.91 -9.59
C ALA A 27 10.28 8.32 -10.17
N ASP A 28 9.74 8.58 -11.37
CA ASP A 28 9.75 9.91 -11.99
C ASP A 28 8.81 10.86 -11.24
N SER A 29 9.40 11.48 -10.23
CA SER A 29 8.80 12.43 -9.30
C SER A 29 8.20 13.67 -9.95
N ALA A 30 8.57 13.98 -11.20
CA ALA A 30 8.15 15.19 -11.89
C ALA A 30 6.65 15.24 -12.23
N ARG A 31 5.92 14.12 -12.08
CA ARG A 31 4.52 13.98 -12.52
C ARG A 31 3.52 13.67 -11.43
N ILE A 32 3.96 13.69 -10.17
CA ILE A 32 3.15 13.41 -8.99
C ILE A 32 2.87 14.73 -8.28
N MET A 33 1.60 15.00 -8.03
CA MET A 33 1.15 16.06 -7.15
C MET A 33 0.64 15.43 -5.86
N VAL A 34 0.81 16.09 -4.72
CA VAL A 34 0.21 15.63 -3.48
C VAL A 34 -0.47 16.82 -2.78
N VAL A 35 -1.47 16.57 -1.94
CA VAL A 35 -2.26 17.54 -1.18
C VAL A 35 -2.51 17.03 0.25
N ALA A 36 -2.29 17.87 1.27
CA ALA A 36 -2.40 17.67 2.72
C ALA A 36 -1.97 18.97 3.47
N ILE A 37 -2.02 18.92 4.80
CA ILE A 37 -2.03 20.14 5.62
C ILE A 37 -0.68 20.40 6.31
N GLN A 38 0.16 19.39 6.56
CA GLN A 38 1.41 19.54 7.34
C GLN A 38 2.67 19.32 6.48
N ILE A 39 3.53 20.34 6.38
CA ILE A 39 4.59 20.42 5.35
C ILE A 39 5.95 21.00 5.84
N ASP A 40 6.07 21.40 7.11
CA ASP A 40 7.22 22.19 7.58
C ASP A 40 8.59 21.48 7.52
N ILE A 41 8.59 20.15 7.57
CA ILE A 41 9.82 19.35 7.47
C ILE A 41 10.32 19.26 6.01
N LEU A 42 9.41 19.28 5.02
CA LEU A 42 9.70 18.98 3.61
C LEU A 42 10.44 20.10 2.89
N ARG A 43 10.21 21.35 3.30
CA ARG A 43 10.91 22.51 2.75
C ARG A 43 12.42 22.43 2.98
N ARG A 44 12.84 21.82 4.10
CA ARG A 44 14.27 21.63 4.44
C ARG A 44 14.96 20.61 3.54
N PHE A 45 14.20 19.72 2.89
CA PHE A 45 14.69 18.75 1.92
C PHE A 45 14.69 19.28 0.48
N GLY A 46 14.41 20.58 0.27
CA GLY A 46 14.52 21.22 -1.05
C GLY A 46 13.31 21.00 -1.97
N PHE A 47 12.18 20.53 -1.43
CA PHE A 47 10.94 20.35 -2.19
C PHE A 47 10.20 21.68 -2.41
N LYS A 48 9.56 21.83 -3.57
CA LYS A 48 8.63 22.92 -3.86
C LYS A 48 7.32 22.63 -3.11
N VAL A 49 6.97 23.54 -2.20
CA VAL A 49 5.81 23.41 -1.32
C VAL A 49 4.95 24.65 -1.49
N PHE A 50 3.67 24.43 -1.82
CA PHE A 50 2.65 25.47 -1.90
C PHE A 50 1.87 25.49 -0.59
N TYR A 51 1.84 26.66 0.06
CA TYR A 51 1.07 26.86 1.29
C TYR A 51 -0.30 27.43 0.91
N GLY A 52 -1.36 26.83 1.41
CA GLY A 52 -2.72 27.34 1.25
C GLY A 52 -3.76 26.30 1.57
N ASP A 53 -5.02 26.73 1.47
CA ASP A 53 -6.18 25.85 1.58
C ASP A 53 -6.21 24.88 0.39
N ALA A 54 -6.24 23.58 0.70
CA ALA A 54 -6.29 22.51 -0.28
C ALA A 54 -7.54 22.55 -1.18
N THR A 55 -8.61 23.22 -0.74
CA THR A 55 -9.86 23.36 -1.50
C THR A 55 -9.77 24.41 -2.63
N ARG A 56 -8.72 25.24 -2.63
CA ARG A 56 -8.50 26.29 -3.63
C ARG A 56 -7.95 25.74 -4.94
N MET A 57 -8.80 25.67 -5.96
CA MET A 57 -8.42 25.11 -7.28
C MET A 57 -7.37 25.95 -8.00
N ASP A 58 -7.38 27.27 -7.84
CA ASP A 58 -6.38 28.19 -8.40
C ASP A 58 -4.96 27.89 -7.88
N LEU A 59 -4.86 27.46 -6.61
CA LEU A 59 -3.61 27.02 -6.02
C LEU A 59 -3.13 25.70 -6.64
N LEU A 60 -4.04 24.76 -6.88
CA LEU A 60 -3.72 23.47 -7.50
C LEU A 60 -3.30 23.63 -8.97
N GLU A 61 -3.97 24.50 -9.73
CA GLU A 61 -3.57 24.87 -11.09
C GLU A 61 -2.15 25.44 -11.11
N THR A 62 -1.87 26.41 -10.22
CA THR A 62 -0.53 27.00 -10.08
C THR A 62 0.52 25.96 -9.65
N ALA A 63 0.11 24.94 -8.89
CA ALA A 63 0.95 23.82 -8.49
C ALA A 63 1.22 22.82 -9.63
N GLY A 64 0.53 22.94 -10.76
CA GLY A 64 0.72 22.11 -11.96
C GLY A 64 -0.27 20.96 -12.10
N ALA A 65 -1.45 21.05 -11.46
CA ALA A 65 -2.50 20.04 -11.54
C ALA A 65 -2.87 19.66 -12.98
N ASP A 66 -2.85 20.62 -13.91
CA ASP A 66 -3.15 20.39 -15.34
C ASP A 66 -2.19 19.42 -16.05
N SER A 67 -0.97 19.28 -15.54
CA SER A 67 0.09 18.48 -16.18
C SER A 67 0.46 17.22 -15.42
N ALA A 68 0.01 17.14 -14.17
CA ALA A 68 0.24 15.99 -13.31
C ALA A 68 -0.49 14.75 -13.87
N ARG A 69 0.02 13.56 -13.56
CA ARG A 69 -0.65 12.29 -13.91
C ARG A 69 -1.34 11.68 -12.71
N ILE A 70 -0.79 11.93 -11.53
CA ILE A 70 -1.22 11.36 -10.27
C ILE A 70 -1.35 12.51 -9.27
N MET A 71 -2.45 12.53 -8.54
CA MET A 71 -2.60 13.35 -7.35
C MET A 71 -2.80 12.44 -6.14
N VAL A 72 -1.96 12.61 -5.12
CA VAL A 72 -2.15 11.97 -3.82
C VAL A 72 -2.88 12.95 -2.90
N VAL A 73 -3.97 12.54 -2.26
CA VAL A 73 -4.70 13.36 -1.28
C VAL A 73 -4.49 12.73 0.09
N ALA A 74 -3.64 13.33 0.92
CA ALA A 74 -3.22 12.85 2.23
C ALA A 74 -3.76 13.72 3.39
N ILE A 75 -4.93 14.34 3.20
CA ILE A 75 -5.60 15.21 4.19
C ILE A 75 -6.21 14.37 5.34
N ASP A 76 -6.00 14.80 6.58
CA ASP A 76 -6.50 14.11 7.78
C ASP A 76 -8.00 14.31 8.02
N ASP A 77 -8.52 15.50 7.66
CA ASP A 77 -9.93 15.83 7.77
C ASP A 77 -10.75 15.18 6.65
N MET A 78 -11.82 14.48 7.03
CA MET A 78 -12.60 13.69 6.07
C MET A 78 -13.40 14.59 5.13
N GLU A 79 -14.04 15.64 5.64
CA GLU A 79 -14.89 16.53 4.86
C GLU A 79 -14.06 17.30 3.83
N THR A 80 -12.95 17.87 4.27
CA THR A 80 -11.98 18.56 3.40
C THR A 80 -11.42 17.62 2.33
N SER A 81 -11.06 16.38 2.71
CA SER A 81 -10.58 15.38 1.75
C SER A 81 -11.61 15.06 0.67
N LEU A 82 -12.88 14.86 1.06
CA LEU A 82 -13.97 14.59 0.11
C LEU A 82 -14.24 15.79 -0.80
N GLU A 83 -14.23 17.00 -0.25
CA GLU A 83 -14.41 18.23 -1.02
C GLU A 83 -13.31 18.42 -2.08
N VAL A 84 -12.04 18.19 -1.70
CA VAL A 84 -10.91 18.26 -2.64
C VAL A 84 -11.08 17.23 -3.76
N VAL A 85 -11.46 15.99 -3.42
CA VAL A 85 -11.72 14.94 -4.41
C VAL A 85 -12.81 15.35 -5.39
N ASP A 86 -13.94 15.88 -4.88
CA ASP A 86 -15.07 16.31 -5.72
C ASP A 86 -14.64 17.40 -6.72
N ARG A 87 -13.99 18.46 -6.23
CA ARG A 87 -13.54 19.58 -7.06
C ARG A 87 -12.46 19.17 -8.07
N VAL A 88 -11.49 18.34 -7.64
CA VAL A 88 -10.40 17.88 -8.51
C VAL A 88 -10.94 16.98 -9.62
N ARG A 89 -11.91 16.11 -9.34
CA ARG A 89 -12.52 15.28 -10.38
C ARG A 89 -13.28 16.09 -11.41
N GLU A 90 -13.98 17.14 -10.99
CA GLU A 90 -14.70 18.05 -11.88
C GLU A 90 -13.74 18.81 -12.79
N ARG A 91 -12.64 19.35 -12.22
CA ARG A 91 -11.71 20.22 -12.93
C ARG A 91 -10.63 19.47 -13.73
N PHE A 92 -10.12 18.36 -13.19
CA PHE A 92 -8.99 17.61 -13.71
C PHE A 92 -9.32 16.12 -13.88
N PRO A 93 -10.25 15.76 -14.80
CA PRO A 93 -10.70 14.38 -14.96
C PRO A 93 -9.60 13.40 -15.41
N HIS A 94 -8.46 13.91 -15.89
CA HIS A 94 -7.30 13.11 -16.30
C HIS A 94 -6.42 12.67 -15.11
N LEU A 95 -6.56 13.30 -13.94
CA LEU A 95 -5.75 12.99 -12.77
C LEU A 95 -6.20 11.69 -12.11
N LYS A 96 -5.25 10.77 -11.92
CA LYS A 96 -5.47 9.59 -11.09
C LYS A 96 -5.33 9.96 -9.62
N LEU A 97 -6.38 9.73 -8.83
CA LEU A 97 -6.40 10.07 -7.41
C LEU A 97 -5.98 8.88 -6.54
N TYR A 98 -5.04 9.15 -5.63
CA TYR A 98 -4.56 8.23 -4.60
C TYR A 98 -4.89 8.85 -3.24
N VAL A 99 -5.92 8.37 -2.56
CA VAL A 99 -6.47 9.09 -1.41
C VAL A 99 -6.26 8.33 -0.12
N ARG A 100 -5.76 9.03 0.90
CA ARG A 100 -5.72 8.54 2.27
C ARG A 100 -7.13 8.57 2.85
N ALA A 101 -7.61 7.42 3.30
CA ALA A 101 -8.83 7.31 4.07
C ALA A 101 -8.51 7.22 5.56
N ARG A 102 -9.24 7.99 6.36
CA ARG A 102 -9.13 7.99 7.83
C ARG A 102 -9.69 6.71 8.45
N ASN A 103 -10.84 6.26 7.95
CA ASN A 103 -11.55 5.09 8.46
C ASN A 103 -12.36 4.41 7.35
N VAL A 104 -13.06 3.33 7.69
CA VAL A 104 -13.86 2.54 6.74
C VAL A 104 -15.00 3.35 6.12
N SER A 105 -15.65 4.23 6.89
CA SER A 105 -16.71 5.11 6.35
C SER A 105 -16.15 6.03 5.28
N HIS A 106 -14.97 6.62 5.51
CA HIS A 106 -14.29 7.47 4.54
C HIS A 106 -13.95 6.69 3.25
N VAL A 107 -13.51 5.43 3.35
CA VAL A 107 -13.26 4.57 2.18
C VAL A 107 -14.51 4.46 1.30
N TYR A 108 -15.67 4.19 1.90
CA TYR A 108 -16.91 4.05 1.13
C TYR A 108 -17.35 5.37 0.48
N GLN A 109 -17.22 6.49 1.19
CA GLN A 109 -17.52 7.82 0.64
C GLN A 109 -16.59 8.21 -0.52
N LEU A 110 -15.33 7.77 -0.50
CA LEU A 110 -14.36 7.95 -1.59
C LEU A 110 -14.64 7.01 -2.76
N ARG A 111 -15.06 5.75 -2.49
CA ARG A 111 -15.50 4.81 -3.52
C ARG A 111 -16.74 5.29 -4.27
N ASP A 112 -17.69 5.90 -3.56
CA ASP A 112 -18.87 6.52 -4.19
C ASP A 112 -18.50 7.64 -5.18
N ARG A 113 -17.37 8.32 -4.92
CA ARG A 113 -16.78 9.34 -5.80
C ARG A 113 -15.90 8.75 -6.89
N GLY A 114 -15.87 7.42 -7.05
CA GLY A 114 -15.09 6.70 -8.05
C GLY A 114 -13.59 6.78 -7.86
N VAL A 115 -13.09 7.04 -6.64
CA VAL A 115 -11.65 6.98 -6.36
C VAL A 115 -11.21 5.51 -6.40
N GLU A 116 -10.26 5.19 -7.27
CA GLU A 116 -9.78 3.82 -7.48
C GLU A 116 -8.77 3.37 -6.41
N VAL A 117 -7.83 4.25 -6.05
CA VAL A 117 -6.76 3.92 -5.10
C VAL A 117 -7.00 4.64 -3.79
N ILE A 118 -7.39 3.87 -2.77
CA ILE A 118 -7.72 4.37 -1.44
C ILE A 118 -6.93 3.58 -0.41
N GLU A 119 -6.13 4.27 0.40
CA GLU A 119 -5.33 3.64 1.45
C GLU A 119 -5.77 4.09 2.83
N ARG A 120 -6.09 3.13 3.70
CA ARG A 120 -6.49 3.42 5.09
C ARG A 120 -5.25 3.64 5.95
N GLU A 121 -5.16 4.81 6.56
CA GLU A 121 -3.98 5.28 7.30
C GLU A 121 -3.44 4.29 8.34
N MET A 122 -4.32 3.73 9.18
CA MET A 122 -3.92 2.93 10.35
C MET A 122 -3.99 1.42 10.11
N PHE A 123 -4.53 0.96 8.99
CA PHE A 123 -4.87 -0.45 8.82
C PHE A 123 -3.62 -1.35 8.78
N GLU A 124 -2.69 -1.07 7.87
CA GLU A 124 -1.47 -1.87 7.72
C GLU A 124 -0.56 -1.77 8.96
N GLY A 125 -0.43 -0.58 9.54
CA GLY A 125 0.32 -0.38 10.78
C GLY A 125 -0.25 -1.18 11.96
N SER A 126 -1.58 -1.24 12.07
CA SER A 126 -2.26 -2.04 13.11
C SER A 126 -2.03 -3.54 12.92
N LEU A 127 -1.97 -4.03 11.67
CA LEU A 127 -1.65 -5.44 11.39
C LEU A 127 -0.21 -5.78 11.77
N VAL A 128 0.73 -4.88 11.50
CA VAL A 128 2.14 -5.05 11.92
C VAL A 128 2.25 -5.09 13.44
N LEU A 129 1.54 -4.19 14.15
CA LEU A 129 1.52 -4.19 15.61
C LEU A 129 0.89 -5.48 16.16
N ALA A 130 -0.25 -5.90 15.63
CA ALA A 130 -0.92 -7.14 16.03
C ALA A 130 -0.01 -8.36 15.85
N ARG A 131 0.76 -8.43 14.76
CA ARG A 131 1.79 -9.47 14.55
C ARG A 131 2.84 -9.46 15.66
N ARG A 132 3.40 -8.29 15.98
CA ARG A 132 4.41 -8.15 17.06
C ARG A 132 3.85 -8.55 18.42
N VAL A 133 2.58 -8.23 18.71
CA VAL A 133 1.90 -8.66 19.93
C VAL A 133 1.77 -10.18 19.96
N LEU A 134 1.37 -10.82 18.86
CA LEU A 134 1.30 -12.29 18.79
C LEU A 134 2.66 -12.94 19.04
N GLU A 135 3.74 -12.39 18.46
CA GLU A 135 5.11 -12.85 18.69
C GLU A 135 5.52 -12.70 20.17
N GLY A 136 5.22 -11.55 20.79
CA GLY A 136 5.46 -11.33 22.22
C GLY A 136 4.67 -12.26 23.14
N LEU A 137 3.52 -12.79 22.69
CA LEU A 137 2.73 -13.82 23.37
C LEU A 137 3.24 -15.26 23.10
N GLY A 138 4.38 -15.41 22.42
CA GLY A 138 5.01 -16.70 22.17
C GLY A 138 4.59 -17.40 20.88
N LYS A 139 3.93 -16.69 19.93
CA LYS A 139 3.70 -17.23 18.58
C LYS A 139 4.97 -17.17 17.75
N GLU A 140 5.22 -18.21 16.95
CA GLU A 140 6.30 -18.20 15.99
C GLU A 140 6.09 -17.09 14.93
N PRO A 141 7.15 -16.40 14.47
CA PRO A 141 7.02 -15.28 13.53
C PRO A 141 6.24 -15.62 12.25
N TYR A 142 6.48 -16.81 11.69
CA TYR A 142 5.76 -17.29 10.52
C TYR A 142 4.27 -17.50 10.80
N GLU A 143 3.91 -18.06 11.96
CA GLU A 143 2.51 -18.24 12.35
C GLU A 143 1.82 -16.88 12.54
N ALA A 144 2.47 -15.95 13.23
CA ALA A 144 1.95 -14.60 13.46
C ALA A 144 1.73 -13.83 12.15
N LEU A 145 2.70 -13.89 11.23
CA LEU A 145 2.56 -13.31 9.88
C LEU A 145 1.37 -13.91 9.13
N ARG A 146 1.25 -15.24 9.12
CA ARG A 146 0.14 -15.93 8.44
C ARG A 146 -1.22 -15.53 9.00
N VAL A 147 -1.35 -15.43 10.32
CA VAL A 147 -2.58 -14.96 10.97
C VAL A 147 -2.92 -13.53 10.54
N ALA A 148 -1.95 -12.61 10.57
CA ALA A 148 -2.14 -11.23 10.14
C ALA A 148 -2.56 -11.13 8.66
N GLN A 149 -1.91 -11.87 7.75
CA GLN A 149 -2.25 -11.87 6.32
C GLN A 149 -3.63 -12.50 6.04
N THR A 150 -4.00 -13.54 6.79
CA THR A 150 -5.32 -14.16 6.68
C THR A 150 -6.41 -13.19 7.14
N PHE A 151 -6.19 -12.51 8.27
CA PHE A 151 -7.08 -11.46 8.77
C PHE A 151 -7.20 -10.29 7.78
N ARG A 152 -6.07 -9.84 7.21
CA ARG A 152 -6.01 -8.78 6.18
C ARG A 152 -6.91 -9.10 5.00
N ARG A 153 -6.70 -10.26 4.36
CA ARG A 153 -7.49 -10.70 3.20
C ARG A 153 -8.97 -10.79 3.52
N HIS A 154 -9.33 -11.40 4.65
CA HIS A 154 -10.73 -11.51 5.05
C HIS A 154 -11.37 -10.14 5.29
N THR A 155 -10.67 -9.23 5.96
CA THR A 155 -11.17 -7.88 6.25
C THR A 155 -11.40 -7.09 4.97
N LEU A 156 -10.47 -7.15 4.00
CA LEU A 156 -10.63 -6.47 2.72
C LEU A 156 -11.80 -7.03 1.92
N ASN A 157 -11.94 -8.36 1.84
CA ASN A 157 -13.07 -8.99 1.16
C ASN A 157 -14.42 -8.64 1.82
N ALA A 158 -14.46 -8.61 3.16
CA ALA A 158 -15.68 -8.24 3.90
C ALA A 158 -16.08 -6.78 3.63
N MET A 159 -15.11 -5.87 3.45
CA MET A 159 -15.42 -4.49 3.09
C MET A 159 -16.13 -4.38 1.74
N ASP A 160 -15.77 -5.21 0.76
CA ASP A 160 -16.45 -5.22 -0.54
C ASP A 160 -17.89 -5.71 -0.42
N GLN A 161 -18.17 -6.65 0.48
CA GLN A 161 -19.53 -7.12 0.77
C GLN A 161 -20.37 -6.11 1.57
N ILE A 162 -19.72 -5.32 2.43
CA ILE A 162 -20.38 -4.29 3.25
C ILE A 162 -20.69 -3.04 2.41
N TYR A 163 -19.88 -2.74 1.39
CA TYR A 163 -20.03 -1.54 0.58
C TYR A 163 -21.47 -1.32 0.04
N PRO A 164 -22.18 -2.28 -0.56
CA PRO A 164 -23.55 -2.04 -1.06
C PRO A 164 -24.56 -1.60 0.01
N VAL A 165 -24.29 -1.90 1.29
CA VAL A 165 -25.21 -1.64 2.41
C VAL A 165 -24.66 -0.64 3.41
N TYR A 166 -23.53 0.02 3.13
CA TYR A 166 -22.80 0.79 4.14
C TYR A 166 -23.59 1.98 4.73
N ARG A 167 -24.57 2.48 3.99
CA ARG A 167 -25.49 3.56 4.41
C ARG A 167 -26.65 3.08 5.29
N ASP A 168 -26.92 1.77 5.31
CA ASP A 168 -27.95 1.15 6.15
C ASP A 168 -27.33 0.64 7.45
N GLN A 169 -27.44 1.43 8.52
CA GLN A 169 -26.78 1.15 9.79
C GLN A 169 -27.15 -0.22 10.38
N LYS A 170 -28.42 -0.65 10.23
CA LYS A 170 -28.87 -1.95 10.77
C LYS A 170 -28.24 -3.10 10.00
N LYS A 171 -28.24 -3.03 8.67
CA LYS A 171 -27.60 -4.07 7.83
C LYS A 171 -26.09 -4.09 8.00
N LEU A 172 -25.46 -2.93 8.12
CA LEU A 172 -24.01 -2.83 8.36
C LEU A 172 -23.60 -3.50 9.66
N VAL A 173 -24.31 -3.25 10.76
CA VAL A 173 -24.01 -3.89 12.05
C VAL A 173 -24.17 -5.41 11.98
N SER A 174 -25.28 -5.88 11.40
CA SER A 174 -25.56 -7.31 11.24
C SER A 174 -24.49 -8.01 10.40
N LEU A 175 -24.15 -7.45 9.23
CA LEU A 175 -23.16 -8.02 8.33
C LEU A 175 -21.75 -7.99 8.92
N ALA A 176 -21.39 -6.93 9.65
CA ALA A 176 -20.12 -6.85 10.36
C ALA A 176 -20.03 -7.81 11.56
N GLN A 177 -21.15 -8.13 12.22
CA GLN A 177 -21.21 -9.17 13.25
C GLN A 177 -21.02 -10.55 12.62
N GLN A 178 -21.79 -10.86 11.57
CA GLN A 178 -21.68 -12.12 10.84
C GLN A 178 -20.25 -12.35 10.32
N GLY A 179 -19.65 -11.34 9.68
CA GLY A 179 -18.27 -11.46 9.17
C GLY A 179 -17.23 -11.67 10.28
N ARG A 180 -17.47 -11.16 11.49
CA ARG A 180 -16.59 -11.44 12.65
C ARG A 180 -16.75 -12.88 13.14
N ASP A 181 -17.98 -13.38 13.21
CA ASP A 181 -18.27 -14.74 13.66
C ASP A 181 -17.70 -15.77 12.67
N GLU A 182 -17.86 -15.53 11.36
CA GLU A 182 -17.28 -16.35 10.30
C GLU A 182 -15.74 -16.39 10.38
N LEU A 183 -15.10 -15.24 10.60
CA LEU A 183 -13.65 -15.15 10.75
C LEU A 183 -13.17 -15.89 12.00
N ALA A 184 -13.86 -15.73 13.12
CA ALA A 184 -13.55 -16.42 14.37
C ALA A 184 -13.67 -17.95 14.19
N GLU A 185 -14.72 -18.41 13.54
CA GLU A 185 -14.96 -19.82 13.24
C GLU A 185 -13.88 -20.39 12.29
N MET A 186 -13.49 -19.63 11.27
CA MET A 186 -12.40 -20.00 10.36
C MET A 186 -11.07 -20.19 11.12
N PHE A 187 -10.70 -19.24 12.00
CA PHE A 187 -9.49 -19.38 12.82
C PHE A 187 -9.60 -20.50 13.84
N ARG A 188 -10.79 -20.76 14.41
CA ARG A 188 -11.03 -21.87 15.32
C ARG A 188 -10.78 -23.21 14.61
N ARG A 189 -11.31 -23.38 13.40
CA ARG A 189 -11.10 -24.59 12.57
C ARG A 189 -9.63 -24.78 12.21
N ASP A 190 -8.95 -23.72 11.76
CA ASP A 190 -7.52 -23.77 11.43
C ASP A 190 -6.65 -24.19 12.62
N ARG A 191 -6.92 -23.66 13.83
CA ARG A 191 -6.20 -24.08 15.06
C ARG A 191 -6.41 -25.56 15.38
N VAL A 192 -7.65 -26.05 15.28
CA VAL A 192 -7.96 -27.47 15.55
C VAL A 192 -7.27 -28.38 14.53
N GLN A 193 -7.34 -28.03 13.25
CA GLN A 193 -6.69 -28.81 12.19
C GLN A 193 -5.18 -28.86 12.36
N ARG A 194 -4.54 -27.73 12.67
CA ARG A 194 -3.09 -27.68 12.91
C ARG A 194 -2.67 -28.43 14.16
N LYS A 195 -3.48 -28.38 15.23
CA LYS A 195 -3.23 -29.18 16.43
C LYS A 195 -3.29 -30.68 16.11
N ARG A 196 -4.31 -31.12 15.36
CA ARG A 196 -4.43 -32.50 14.88
C ARG A 196 -3.23 -32.93 14.03
N LEU A 197 -2.78 -32.09 13.10
CA LEU A 197 -1.61 -32.37 12.26
C LEU A 197 -0.30 -32.50 13.08
N ARG A 198 -0.13 -31.67 14.11
CA ARG A 198 1.02 -31.76 15.04
C ARG A 198 0.95 -33.04 15.89
N GLU A 199 -0.25 -33.40 16.35
CA GLU A 199 -0.48 -34.58 17.19
C GLU A 199 -0.45 -35.90 16.41
N SER A 200 -0.80 -35.89 15.12
CA SER A 200 -0.74 -37.07 14.25
C SER A 200 0.67 -37.47 13.84
N GLY A 201 1.70 -36.74 14.27
CA GLY A 201 3.12 -37.08 14.03
C GLY A 201 3.52 -37.14 12.56
N MET A 202 2.69 -36.63 11.64
CA MET A 202 3.02 -36.61 10.21
C MET A 202 4.12 -35.57 9.98
N PRO A 203 5.33 -35.99 9.55
CA PRO A 203 6.35 -35.07 9.10
C PRO A 203 5.81 -34.33 7.87
N TRP A 204 6.23 -33.09 7.68
CA TRP A 204 6.06 -32.41 6.39
C TRP A 204 6.50 -33.35 5.27
N GLY A 205 5.63 -33.53 4.28
CA GLY A 205 5.64 -34.67 3.36
C GLY A 205 6.96 -34.93 2.65
N GLU A 206 7.35 -36.21 2.62
CA GLU A 206 8.08 -36.77 1.49
C GLU A 206 7.15 -36.76 0.27
N GLY A 207 7.55 -36.09 -0.82
CA GLY A 207 6.94 -36.27 -2.14
C GLY A 207 6.54 -34.99 -2.89
N GLY A 208 7.51 -34.17 -3.30
CA GLY A 208 7.39 -33.14 -4.34
C GLY A 208 8.74 -32.44 -4.52
N PRO A 209 9.29 -32.30 -5.74
CA PRO A 209 10.72 -32.10 -5.91
C PRO A 209 11.16 -30.75 -5.34
N HIS A 210 12.07 -30.82 -4.36
CA HIS A 210 13.06 -29.78 -4.13
C HIS A 210 13.88 -29.67 -5.41
N THR A 211 13.40 -28.87 -6.37
CA THR A 211 14.34 -28.10 -7.17
C THR A 211 14.77 -26.97 -6.26
N ALA A 212 15.95 -27.11 -5.68
CA ALA A 212 16.72 -25.95 -5.29
C ALA A 212 16.84 -25.11 -6.57
N GLY A 213 16.01 -24.07 -6.66
CA GLY A 213 16.22 -23.03 -7.64
C GLY A 213 17.59 -22.45 -7.34
N ALA A 214 18.58 -22.83 -8.15
CA ALA A 214 19.81 -22.10 -8.28
C ALA A 214 19.47 -20.62 -8.39
N ASP A 215 20.15 -19.78 -7.60
CA ASP A 215 20.12 -18.33 -7.81
C ASP A 215 20.63 -18.11 -9.24
N PRO A 216 19.86 -17.46 -10.14
CA PRO A 216 20.31 -17.18 -11.50
C PRO A 216 21.49 -16.18 -11.55
N ARG A 217 22.07 -15.81 -10.41
CA ARG A 217 23.27 -14.96 -10.28
C ARG A 217 24.56 -15.73 -9.94
N ASP A 218 24.50 -17.04 -9.71
CA ASP A 218 25.68 -17.86 -9.40
C ASP A 218 26.28 -18.57 -10.64
N ALA A 219 25.85 -18.18 -11.85
CA ALA A 219 26.35 -18.72 -13.12
C ALA A 219 27.08 -17.66 -13.95
N SER A 220 28.15 -17.12 -13.39
CA SER A 220 29.25 -16.52 -14.16
C SER A 220 30.52 -16.63 -13.34
N ASP A 221 31.61 -17.00 -14.00
CA ASP A 221 32.98 -17.15 -13.48
C ASP A 221 33.37 -18.59 -13.12
N ASP A 222 33.42 -19.48 -14.13
CA ASP A 222 34.68 -20.21 -14.38
C ASP A 222 34.70 -20.84 -15.79
N ALA A 223 35.27 -20.11 -16.74
CA ALA A 223 35.73 -20.68 -18.01
C ALA A 223 36.88 -19.82 -18.53
N SER A 224 38.05 -19.97 -17.91
CA SER A 224 39.32 -19.49 -18.43
C SER A 224 40.39 -20.55 -18.21
N ALA A 225 41.15 -20.81 -19.28
CA ALA A 225 42.20 -21.82 -19.47
C ALA A 225 41.64 -23.24 -19.69
N GLU A 226 41.92 -23.94 -20.79
CA GLU A 226 43.21 -24.06 -21.47
C GLU A 226 43.10 -24.11 -23.00
N THR A 227 44.03 -23.43 -23.67
CA THR A 227 44.49 -23.76 -25.03
C THR A 227 45.82 -24.50 -24.89
N PRO A 228 46.06 -25.58 -25.64
CA PRO A 228 47.10 -25.52 -26.68
C PRO A 228 46.60 -26.18 -27.99
N ALA A 229 46.64 -25.48 -29.12
CA ALA A 229 47.77 -25.37 -30.04
C ALA A 229 48.04 -26.63 -30.90
N ALA A 230 47.75 -26.46 -32.20
CA ALA A 230 48.48 -26.94 -33.39
C ALA A 230 48.68 -28.44 -33.64
N ARG A 231 48.20 -28.92 -34.80
CA ARG A 231 49.06 -29.33 -35.95
C ARG A 231 48.24 -29.70 -37.19
N GLU A 232 48.70 -29.17 -38.33
CA GLU A 232 48.82 -29.77 -39.68
C GLU A 232 47.76 -30.81 -40.10
N SER A 233 47.03 -30.65 -41.21
CA SER A 233 47.48 -30.46 -42.59
C SER A 233 46.29 -30.24 -43.51
#